data_AF-A0A5B0S8G1-F1
#
_entry.id   AF-A0A5B0S8G1-F1
#
_cell.length_a   1.000
_cell.length_b   1.000
_cell.length_c   1.000
_cell.angle_alpha   90.00
_cell.angle_beta   90.00
_cell.angle_gamma   90.00
#
_symmetry.space_group_name_H-M   'P 1'
#
loop_
_entity.id
_entity.type
_entity.pdbx_description
1 polymer ?
#
loop_
_entity_poly.entity_id
_entity_poly.type
_entity_poly.pdbx_seq_one_letter_code
_entity_poly.pdbx_strand_id
1 'polypeptide(L)'
;MMPFDGVLFASRMMVAKEAATSQSVKDLIVQAKGVDDQEWEGTYDRETGGIITVTSELGEPIHKIATRGIKLWKEFDETVFALPREKRAAWLESHKDYVIKRLNADFQKPWFAEKDGQPAELGDMTYQETVHRLVRLLFVKHQSRWIDPTLRNLGFDELKNDCRSSMDPPKVSEIQSYSELDEPFSKLETFFIDILRPGLSALANLQWGYIHTGFKKDSLWQAEDIDAVVDQDPQRVAILQGPVAVRHSTTTEETAEEILRGIEDGVVKRLLTDVYGGDEGSVPEQDYLCRQGAEMKEEERTAMLATARIKYRMETPSADRLLHTYDIDGLLPPPSQWLACLAGSSVSGSPPSLTPSPSSKAPPTSITSSKISSNLNTISAFKCSLIVAEHRYLSQPSHI
;
A
#
# COMPACT_ATOMS: atom_id res chain seq x y z
N MET A 1 24.61 -7.48 24.45
CA MET A 1 23.28 -7.04 24.02
C MET A 1 23.48 -6.15 22.79
N MET A 2 22.74 -6.36 21.70
CA MET A 2 22.84 -5.55 20.49
C MET A 2 21.54 -4.73 20.37
N PRO A 3 21.51 -3.48 20.87
CA PRO A 3 20.32 -2.66 20.82
C PRO A 3 20.01 -2.25 19.37
N PHE A 4 18.73 -2.04 19.09
CA PHE A 4 18.24 -1.51 17.81
C PHE A 4 17.71 -0.09 18.02
N ASP A 5 17.90 0.77 17.02
CA ASP A 5 17.46 2.17 17.07
C ASP A 5 15.96 2.33 16.81
N GLY A 6 15.30 1.32 16.23
CA GLY A 6 13.89 1.38 15.89
C GLY A 6 13.30 0.04 15.50
N VAL A 7 11.96 -0.03 15.53
CA VAL A 7 11.16 -1.19 15.16
C VAL A 7 10.08 -0.73 14.20
N LEU A 8 9.86 -1.50 13.13
CA LEU A 8 8.78 -1.26 12.17
C LEU A 8 7.70 -2.33 12.31
N PHE A 9 6.44 -1.93 12.14
CA PHE A 9 5.29 -2.83 12.19
C PHE A 9 4.57 -2.80 10.85
N ALA A 10 4.55 -3.95 10.16
CA ALA A 10 3.85 -4.10 8.88
C ALA A 10 2.57 -4.93 9.06
N SER A 11 2.70 -6.26 9.07
CA SER A 11 1.60 -7.23 9.24
C SER A 11 0.62 -6.90 10.37
N ARG A 12 1.14 -6.44 11.52
CA ARG A 12 0.35 -6.07 12.69
C ARG A 12 -0.61 -4.90 12.44
N MET A 13 -0.24 -3.99 11.54
CA MET A 13 -1.02 -2.79 11.23
C MET A 13 -2.14 -3.06 10.21
N MET A 14 -2.11 -4.20 9.51
CA MET A 14 -3.10 -4.50 8.46
C MET A 14 -4.52 -4.73 8.98
N VAL A 15 -4.69 -5.02 10.28
CA VAL A 15 -5.99 -5.16 10.94
C VAL A 15 -6.48 -3.90 11.63
N ALA A 16 -5.69 -2.81 11.61
CA ALA A 16 -6.11 -1.54 12.18
C ALA A 16 -7.40 -1.05 11.53
N LYS A 17 -8.24 -0.36 12.30
CA LYS A 17 -9.54 0.13 11.84
C LYS A 17 -9.43 1.01 10.58
N GLU A 18 -8.42 1.87 10.51
CA GLU A 18 -8.15 2.79 9.41
C GLU A 18 -7.51 2.12 8.18
N ALA A 19 -7.04 0.88 8.30
CA ALA A 19 -6.45 0.16 7.17
C ALA A 19 -7.53 -0.14 6.11
N ALA A 20 -7.18 0.09 4.84
CA ALA A 20 -8.06 -0.13 3.68
C ALA A 20 -8.34 -1.61 3.40
N THR A 21 -7.65 -2.54 4.07
CA THR A 21 -7.97 -3.96 4.06
C THR A 21 -9.46 -4.19 4.27
N SER A 22 -10.11 -4.94 3.38
CA SER A 22 -11.54 -5.25 3.52
C SER A 22 -11.83 -5.97 4.85
N GLN A 23 -13.00 -5.72 5.45
CA GLN A 23 -13.33 -6.28 6.77
C GLN A 23 -13.26 -7.82 6.79
N SER A 24 -13.84 -8.49 5.79
CA SER A 24 -13.79 -9.95 5.67
C SER A 24 -12.37 -10.50 5.53
N VAL A 25 -11.44 -9.71 4.99
CA VAL A 25 -10.01 -10.04 4.92
C VAL A 25 -9.33 -9.83 6.28
N LYS A 26 -9.65 -8.75 7.01
CA LYS A 26 -9.19 -8.56 8.40
C LYS A 26 -9.60 -9.72 9.29
N ASP A 27 -10.82 -10.23 9.14
CA ASP A 27 -11.32 -11.39 9.88
C ASP A 27 -10.48 -12.65 9.63
N LEU A 28 -10.05 -12.88 8.38
CA LEU A 28 -9.13 -13.99 8.07
C LEU A 28 -7.74 -13.81 8.69
N ILE A 29 -7.23 -12.57 8.74
CA ILE A 29 -5.96 -12.26 9.39
C ILE A 29 -6.06 -12.58 10.89
N VAL A 30 -7.14 -12.18 11.56
CA VAL A 30 -7.37 -12.46 12.99
C VAL A 30 -7.54 -13.96 13.28
N GLN A 31 -8.11 -14.72 12.34
CA GLN A 31 -8.26 -16.17 12.46
C GLN A 31 -6.94 -16.94 12.31
N ALA A 32 -5.92 -16.34 11.69
CA ALA A 32 -4.63 -16.98 11.51
C ALA A 32 -3.88 -17.04 12.85
N LYS A 33 -3.60 -18.26 13.31
CA LYS A 33 -2.97 -18.50 14.61
C LYS A 33 -1.54 -17.96 14.70
N GLY A 34 -0.85 -17.91 13.56
CA GLY A 34 0.59 -17.67 13.50
C GLY A 34 1.39 -18.79 14.16
N VAL A 35 2.70 -18.56 14.30
CA VAL A 35 3.65 -19.50 14.90
C VAL A 35 4.73 -18.77 15.70
N ASP A 36 5.49 -19.53 16.49
CA ASP A 36 6.73 -19.06 17.09
C ASP A 36 7.84 -18.91 16.04
N ASP A 37 8.86 -18.09 16.34
CA ASP A 37 10.00 -17.83 15.45
C ASP A 37 10.80 -19.10 15.09
N GLN A 38 10.75 -20.14 15.91
CA GLN A 38 11.46 -21.39 15.60
C GLN A 38 10.75 -22.24 14.53
N GLU A 39 9.50 -21.95 14.23
CA GLU A 39 8.64 -22.79 13.39
C GLU A 39 8.28 -22.14 12.05
N TRP A 40 8.67 -20.88 11.81
CA TRP A 40 8.22 -20.13 10.64
C TRP A 40 8.70 -20.73 9.31
N GLU A 41 9.85 -21.40 9.27
CA GLU A 41 10.37 -22.05 8.06
C GLU A 41 9.44 -23.17 7.54
N GLY A 42 8.55 -23.70 8.38
CA GLY A 42 7.54 -24.68 7.95
C GLY A 42 6.58 -24.16 6.87
N THR A 43 6.48 -22.84 6.68
CA THR A 43 5.63 -22.20 5.66
C THR A 43 6.03 -22.53 4.22
N TYR A 44 7.30 -22.91 3.96
CA TYR A 44 7.76 -23.30 2.62
C TYR A 44 7.18 -24.64 2.16
N ASP A 45 6.98 -25.56 3.10
CA ASP A 45 6.52 -26.91 2.82
C ASP A 45 5.00 -27.05 2.94
N ARG A 46 4.37 -26.38 3.91
CA ARG A 46 2.95 -26.53 4.22
C ARG A 46 2.35 -25.31 4.88
N GLU A 47 1.02 -25.29 4.96
CA GLU A 47 0.31 -24.32 5.80
C GLU A 47 0.77 -24.44 7.26
N THR A 48 1.30 -23.34 7.79
CA THR A 48 1.90 -23.24 9.11
C THR A 48 1.35 -21.99 9.79
N GLY A 49 0.57 -22.15 10.85
CA GLY A 49 -0.10 -21.03 11.53
C GLY A 49 -1.16 -20.30 10.69
N GLY A 50 -1.66 -20.91 9.62
CA GLY A 50 -2.57 -20.27 8.66
C GLY A 50 -1.85 -19.47 7.56
N ILE A 51 -0.52 -19.54 7.48
CA ILE A 51 0.32 -18.90 6.47
C ILE A 51 1.01 -19.97 5.60
N ILE A 52 1.24 -19.66 4.33
CA ILE A 52 2.03 -20.48 3.42
C ILE A 52 2.91 -19.58 2.53
N THR A 53 4.08 -20.07 2.15
CA THR A 53 4.99 -19.38 1.24
C THR A 53 4.72 -19.81 -0.19
N VAL A 54 4.51 -18.85 -1.08
CA VAL A 54 4.40 -19.08 -2.53
C VAL A 54 5.51 -18.37 -3.29
N THR A 55 5.77 -18.79 -4.52
CA THR A 55 6.76 -18.17 -5.38
C THR A 55 6.12 -17.05 -6.20
N SER A 56 6.75 -15.87 -6.20
CA SER A 56 6.33 -14.73 -7.02
C SER A 56 6.49 -15.01 -8.52
N GLU A 57 6.10 -14.04 -9.36
CA GLU A 57 6.41 -14.08 -10.80
C GLU A 57 7.93 -14.08 -11.06
N LEU A 58 8.70 -13.41 -10.21
CA LEU A 58 10.15 -13.23 -10.35
C LEU A 58 10.98 -14.29 -9.59
N GLY A 59 10.33 -15.29 -8.99
CA GLY A 59 11.03 -16.37 -8.26
C GLY A 59 11.21 -16.12 -6.77
N GLU A 60 10.96 -14.90 -6.28
CA GLU A 60 11.09 -14.56 -4.86
C GLU A 60 9.98 -15.20 -4.00
N PRO A 61 10.28 -15.68 -2.78
CA PRO A 61 9.29 -16.21 -1.86
C PRO A 61 8.41 -15.10 -1.26
N ILE A 62 7.12 -15.37 -1.11
CA ILE A 62 6.15 -14.45 -0.52
C ILE A 62 5.26 -15.19 0.48
N HIS A 63 5.25 -14.72 1.74
CA HIS A 63 4.33 -15.20 2.77
C HIS A 63 2.92 -14.65 2.56
N LYS A 64 1.93 -15.54 2.54
CA LYS A 64 0.51 -15.20 2.39
C LYS A 64 -0.38 -16.03 3.30
N ILE A 65 -1.53 -15.50 3.68
CA ILE A 65 -2.60 -16.29 4.33
C ILE A 65 -2.97 -17.46 3.42
N ALA A 66 -3.10 -18.66 4.01
CA ALA A 66 -3.36 -19.91 3.31
C ALA A 66 -4.85 -20.06 2.91
N THR A 67 -5.35 -19.09 2.15
CA THR A 67 -6.68 -19.13 1.53
C THR A 67 -6.76 -20.22 0.46
N ARG A 68 -7.97 -20.58 0.01
CA ARG A 68 -8.14 -21.54 -1.10
C ARG A 68 -7.39 -21.11 -2.36
N GLY A 69 -7.43 -19.81 -2.69
CA GLY A 69 -6.71 -19.26 -3.84
C GLY A 69 -5.19 -19.37 -3.72
N ILE A 70 -4.64 -19.15 -2.52
CA ILE A 70 -3.19 -19.26 -2.29
C ILE A 70 -2.74 -20.72 -2.22
N LYS A 71 -3.57 -21.63 -1.73
CA LYS A 71 -3.31 -23.08 -1.81
C LYS A 71 -3.26 -23.55 -3.26
N LEU A 72 -4.18 -23.07 -4.11
CA LEU A 72 -4.12 -23.33 -5.56
C LEU A 72 -2.85 -22.73 -6.19
N TRP A 73 -2.45 -21.52 -5.79
CA TRP A 73 -1.21 -20.92 -6.26
C TRP A 73 0.00 -21.81 -5.91
N LYS A 74 0.13 -22.24 -4.65
CA LYS A 74 1.23 -23.14 -4.22
C LYS A 74 1.25 -24.43 -5.04
N GLU A 75 0.08 -25.03 -5.25
CA GLU A 75 -0.04 -26.23 -6.08
C GLU A 75 0.44 -25.99 -7.52
N PHE A 76 0.12 -24.83 -8.11
CA PHE A 76 0.61 -24.48 -9.46
C PHE A 76 2.10 -24.18 -9.49
N ASP A 77 2.68 -23.64 -8.42
CA ASP A 77 4.13 -23.47 -8.28
C ASP A 77 4.86 -24.81 -8.34
N GLU A 78 4.32 -25.83 -7.69
CA GLU A 78 4.91 -27.18 -7.59
C GLU A 78 4.62 -28.07 -8.82
N THR A 79 3.63 -27.68 -9.63
CA THR A 79 3.20 -28.44 -10.81
C THR A 79 3.55 -27.71 -12.10
N VAL A 80 2.62 -26.91 -12.63
CA VAL A 80 2.74 -26.29 -13.96
C VAL A 80 3.90 -25.29 -14.04
N PHE A 81 4.16 -24.51 -13.00
CA PHE A 81 5.23 -23.51 -13.02
C PHE A 81 6.62 -24.09 -12.72
N ALA A 82 6.71 -25.28 -12.11
CA ALA A 82 7.95 -26.03 -11.97
C ALA A 82 8.44 -26.60 -13.33
N LEU A 83 7.55 -26.78 -14.30
CA LEU A 83 7.91 -27.27 -15.63
C LEU A 83 8.65 -26.19 -16.46
N PRO A 84 9.57 -26.59 -17.36
CA PRO A 84 10.12 -25.71 -18.39
C PRO A 84 9.01 -25.05 -19.21
N ARG A 85 9.22 -23.80 -19.63
CA ARG A 85 8.21 -22.95 -20.30
C ARG A 85 7.56 -23.64 -21.50
N GLU A 86 8.33 -24.41 -22.24
CA GLU A 86 7.91 -25.12 -23.46
C GLU A 86 6.92 -26.25 -23.17
N LYS A 87 6.96 -26.83 -21.96
CA LYS A 87 6.11 -27.96 -21.56
C LYS A 87 4.81 -27.53 -20.89
N ARG A 88 4.70 -26.27 -20.45
CA ARG A 88 3.55 -25.75 -19.69
C ARG A 88 2.25 -25.79 -20.50
N ALA A 89 2.32 -25.42 -21.78
CA ALA A 89 1.14 -25.41 -22.66
C ALA A 89 0.52 -26.81 -22.82
N ALA A 90 1.34 -27.84 -23.03
CA ALA A 90 0.87 -29.21 -23.14
C ALA A 90 0.28 -29.73 -21.82
N TRP A 91 0.87 -29.35 -20.67
CA TRP A 91 0.32 -29.70 -19.37
C TRP A 91 -1.05 -29.04 -19.13
N LEU A 92 -1.17 -27.74 -19.44
CA LEU A 92 -2.43 -26.99 -19.32
C LEU A 92 -3.54 -27.58 -20.19
N GLU A 93 -3.23 -28.00 -21.42
CA GLU A 93 -4.21 -28.62 -22.31
C GLU A 93 -4.71 -29.97 -21.74
N SER A 94 -3.79 -30.80 -21.22
CA SER A 94 -4.16 -32.10 -20.62
C SER A 94 -4.90 -32.01 -19.27
N HIS A 95 -4.79 -30.88 -18.56
CA HIS A 95 -5.43 -30.64 -17.26
C HIS A 95 -6.46 -29.50 -17.30
N LYS A 96 -6.95 -29.18 -18.49
CA LYS A 96 -7.82 -28.03 -18.76
C LYS A 96 -9.04 -27.96 -17.84
N ASP A 97 -9.85 -29.01 -17.81
CA ASP A 97 -11.08 -29.06 -16.99
C ASP A 97 -10.78 -28.85 -15.49
N TYR A 98 -9.66 -29.42 -15.03
CA TYR A 98 -9.20 -29.27 -13.66
C TYR A 98 -8.84 -27.81 -13.34
N VAL A 99 -8.01 -27.19 -14.20
CA VAL A 99 -7.58 -25.80 -14.03
C VAL A 99 -8.78 -24.86 -14.05
N ILE A 100 -9.68 -25.01 -15.02
CA ILE A 100 -10.91 -24.20 -15.14
C ILE A 100 -11.76 -24.30 -13.87
N LYS A 101 -11.99 -25.53 -13.40
CA LYS A 101 -12.75 -25.78 -12.17
C LYS A 101 -12.12 -25.08 -10.97
N ARG A 102 -10.81 -25.21 -10.78
CA ARG A 102 -10.10 -24.63 -9.63
C ARG A 102 -10.04 -23.09 -9.71
N LEU A 103 -9.81 -22.51 -10.89
CA LEU A 103 -9.84 -21.06 -11.06
C LEU A 103 -11.20 -20.46 -10.71
N ASN A 104 -12.28 -21.06 -11.22
CA ASN A 104 -13.64 -20.59 -10.95
C ASN A 104 -14.08 -20.80 -9.51
N ALA A 105 -13.63 -21.87 -8.85
CA ALA A 105 -14.02 -22.16 -7.47
C ALA A 105 -13.19 -21.38 -6.43
N ASP A 106 -11.88 -21.26 -6.65
CA ASP A 106 -10.94 -20.93 -5.58
C ASP A 106 -10.11 -19.67 -5.82
N PHE A 107 -9.99 -19.17 -7.05
CA PHE A 107 -9.06 -18.07 -7.35
C PHE A 107 -9.78 -16.75 -7.61
N GLN A 108 -9.08 -15.64 -7.35
CA GLN A 108 -9.60 -14.29 -7.58
C GLN A 108 -9.70 -13.92 -9.07
N LYS A 109 -9.00 -14.64 -9.94
CA LYS A 109 -9.09 -14.50 -11.40
C LYS A 109 -9.78 -15.74 -11.98
N PRO A 110 -11.10 -15.68 -12.21
CA PRO A 110 -11.83 -16.82 -12.73
C PRO A 110 -11.44 -17.10 -14.18
N TRP A 111 -11.86 -18.27 -14.67
CA TRP A 111 -11.89 -18.53 -16.10
C TRP A 111 -12.82 -17.52 -16.79
N PHE A 112 -12.32 -16.90 -17.85
CA PHE A 112 -13.07 -15.86 -18.54
C PHE A 112 -14.29 -16.42 -19.26
N ALA A 113 -14.08 -17.41 -20.15
CA ALA A 113 -15.12 -17.86 -21.05
C ALA A 113 -16.22 -18.67 -20.36
N GLU A 114 -17.46 -18.24 -20.53
CA GLU A 114 -18.65 -18.80 -19.89
C GLU A 114 -19.81 -18.74 -20.88
N LYS A 115 -20.51 -19.86 -21.05
CA LYS A 115 -21.74 -19.96 -21.85
C LYS A 115 -22.83 -20.60 -21.02
N ASP A 116 -23.98 -19.94 -20.93
CA ASP A 116 -25.12 -20.40 -20.12
C ASP A 116 -24.75 -20.73 -18.65
N GLY A 117 -23.80 -19.97 -18.07
CA GLY A 117 -23.32 -20.19 -16.71
C GLY A 117 -22.36 -21.38 -16.54
N GLN A 118 -21.96 -22.04 -17.63
CA GLN A 118 -20.99 -23.13 -17.64
C GLN A 118 -19.67 -22.68 -18.27
N PRO A 119 -18.52 -23.24 -17.86
CA PRO A 119 -17.25 -22.96 -18.53
C PRO A 119 -17.31 -23.37 -20.00
N ALA A 120 -16.79 -22.50 -20.86
CA ALA A 120 -16.73 -22.72 -22.31
C ALA A 120 -15.38 -22.30 -22.87
N GLU A 121 -15.17 -22.50 -24.17
CA GLU A 121 -14.09 -21.85 -24.90
C GLU A 121 -14.54 -20.50 -25.43
N LEU A 122 -13.59 -19.59 -25.66
CA LEU A 122 -13.95 -18.29 -26.20
C LEU A 122 -14.55 -18.37 -27.61
N GLY A 123 -14.13 -19.36 -28.42
CA GLY A 123 -14.72 -19.59 -29.73
C GLY A 123 -16.20 -20.00 -29.69
N ASP A 124 -16.68 -20.49 -28.54
CA ASP A 124 -18.08 -20.89 -28.35
C ASP A 124 -18.98 -19.73 -27.90
N MET A 125 -18.38 -18.62 -27.48
CA MET A 125 -19.08 -17.43 -27.04
C MET A 125 -19.38 -16.51 -28.23
N THR A 126 -20.59 -15.99 -28.26
CA THR A 126 -20.95 -14.86 -29.11
C THR A 126 -20.21 -13.61 -28.66
N TYR A 127 -20.15 -12.62 -29.55
CA TYR A 127 -19.58 -11.33 -29.21
C TYR A 127 -20.34 -10.66 -28.05
N GLN A 128 -21.67 -10.75 -28.09
CA GLN A 128 -22.53 -10.26 -27.01
C GLN A 128 -22.19 -10.91 -25.66
N GLU A 129 -22.10 -12.24 -25.60
CA GLU A 129 -21.72 -12.96 -24.37
C GLU A 129 -20.33 -12.54 -23.88
N THR A 130 -19.38 -12.34 -24.81
CA THR A 130 -18.02 -11.93 -24.50
C THR A 130 -17.96 -10.55 -23.87
N VAL A 131 -18.64 -9.56 -24.46
CA VAL A 131 -18.72 -8.19 -23.92
C VAL A 131 -19.45 -8.18 -22.58
N HIS A 132 -20.58 -8.88 -22.45
CA HIS A 132 -21.29 -8.97 -21.17
C HIS A 132 -20.42 -9.59 -20.08
N ARG A 133 -19.65 -10.65 -20.41
CA ARG A 133 -18.73 -11.27 -19.46
C ARG A 133 -17.61 -10.32 -19.06
N LEU A 134 -17.05 -9.56 -20.00
CA LEU A 134 -16.06 -8.52 -19.72
C LEU A 134 -16.60 -7.48 -18.74
N VAL A 135 -17.78 -6.92 -18.99
CA VAL A 135 -18.43 -5.96 -18.07
C VAL A 135 -18.73 -6.59 -16.72
N ARG A 136 -19.25 -7.82 -16.68
CA ARG A 136 -19.54 -8.54 -15.41
C ARG A 136 -18.32 -8.69 -14.51
N LEU A 137 -17.12 -8.85 -15.08
CA LEU A 137 -15.87 -9.02 -14.33
C LEU A 137 -15.17 -7.70 -14.00
N LEU A 138 -15.46 -6.61 -14.71
CA LEU A 138 -14.75 -5.33 -14.59
C LEU A 138 -15.60 -4.21 -13.96
N PHE A 139 -16.90 -4.43 -13.81
CA PHE A 139 -17.85 -3.47 -13.25
C PHE A 139 -18.51 -4.01 -11.97
N VAL A 140 -18.39 -3.26 -10.90
CA VAL A 140 -18.95 -3.55 -9.58
C VAL A 140 -20.40 -3.07 -9.53
N LYS A 141 -21.33 -3.97 -9.83
CA LYS A 141 -22.74 -3.63 -10.08
C LYS A 141 -23.43 -2.93 -8.91
N HIS A 142 -23.24 -3.39 -7.67
CA HIS A 142 -23.91 -2.81 -6.49
C HIS A 142 -23.39 -1.43 -6.09
N GLN A 143 -22.21 -1.05 -6.57
CA GLN A 143 -21.60 0.26 -6.34
C GLN A 143 -21.67 1.17 -7.58
N SER A 144 -22.23 0.68 -8.69
CA SER A 144 -22.29 1.37 -9.97
C SER A 144 -20.96 2.01 -10.38
N ARG A 145 -19.87 1.24 -10.26
CA ARG A 145 -18.52 1.71 -10.63
C ARG A 145 -17.73 0.66 -11.40
N TRP A 146 -16.77 1.15 -12.18
CA TRP A 146 -15.70 0.33 -12.72
C TRP A 146 -14.63 0.08 -11.66
N ILE A 147 -13.97 -1.07 -11.74
CA ILE A 147 -12.78 -1.36 -10.91
C ILE A 147 -11.71 -0.30 -11.17
N ASP A 148 -11.45 -0.01 -12.45
CA ASP A 148 -10.56 1.06 -12.88
C ASP A 148 -11.08 1.74 -14.16
N PRO A 149 -11.02 3.07 -14.30
CA PRO A 149 -11.48 3.78 -15.50
C PRO A 149 -10.77 3.36 -16.79
N THR A 150 -9.53 2.87 -16.74
CA THR A 150 -8.80 2.38 -17.91
C THR A 150 -9.36 1.04 -18.42
N LEU A 151 -9.92 0.22 -17.53
CA LEU A 151 -10.58 -1.04 -17.88
C LEU A 151 -11.91 -0.78 -18.62
N ARG A 152 -12.62 0.29 -18.26
CA ARG A 152 -13.75 0.81 -19.04
C ARG A 152 -13.32 1.18 -20.45
N ASN A 153 -12.20 1.90 -20.58
CA ASN A 153 -11.70 2.35 -21.88
C ASN A 153 -11.28 1.15 -22.76
N LEU A 154 -10.69 0.11 -22.17
CA LEU A 154 -10.39 -1.14 -22.88
C LEU A 154 -11.67 -1.78 -23.45
N GLY A 155 -12.71 -1.94 -22.62
CA GLY A 155 -13.99 -2.49 -23.08
C GLY A 155 -14.65 -1.62 -24.16
N PHE A 156 -14.51 -0.29 -24.04
CA PHE A 156 -14.98 0.66 -25.04
C PHE A 156 -14.25 0.56 -26.37
N ASP A 157 -12.92 0.45 -26.34
CA ASP A 157 -12.09 0.41 -27.55
C ASP A 157 -12.36 -0.87 -28.36
N GLU A 158 -12.58 -2.00 -27.68
CA GLU A 158 -13.07 -3.24 -28.30
C GLU A 158 -14.43 -3.03 -28.99
N LEU A 159 -15.40 -2.43 -28.28
CA LEU A 159 -16.73 -2.12 -28.82
C LEU A 159 -16.69 -1.19 -30.04
N LYS A 160 -15.83 -0.17 -30.01
CA LYS A 160 -15.73 0.86 -31.05
C LYS A 160 -15.01 0.37 -32.31
N ASN A 161 -13.97 -0.45 -32.16
CA ASN A 161 -13.24 -1.01 -33.30
C ASN A 161 -14.12 -1.97 -34.09
N ASP A 162 -14.96 -2.76 -33.40
CA ASP A 162 -15.85 -3.70 -34.06
C ASP A 162 -16.96 -2.99 -34.87
N CYS A 163 -17.60 -1.94 -34.31
CA CYS A 163 -18.59 -1.13 -35.05
C CYS A 163 -18.06 -0.51 -36.35
N ARG A 164 -16.78 -0.15 -36.41
CA ARG A 164 -16.17 0.49 -37.60
C ARG A 164 -15.83 -0.50 -38.71
N SER A 165 -15.52 -1.74 -38.35
CA SER A 165 -15.06 -2.76 -39.31
C SER A 165 -16.19 -3.60 -39.91
N SER A 166 -17.37 -3.60 -39.27
CA SER A 166 -18.46 -4.54 -39.56
C SER A 166 -19.61 -3.98 -40.42
N MET A 167 -19.58 -2.68 -40.78
CA MET A 167 -20.64 -2.03 -41.59
C MET A 167 -20.10 -1.45 -42.91
N ASP A 168 -20.78 -1.74 -44.02
CA ASP A 168 -20.55 -1.09 -45.33
C ASP A 168 -21.85 -0.44 -45.82
N PRO A 169 -21.94 0.90 -45.93
CA PRO A 169 -20.89 1.87 -45.61
C PRO A 169 -20.62 1.98 -44.10
N PRO A 170 -19.43 2.43 -43.69
CA PRO A 170 -19.07 2.54 -42.28
C PRO A 170 -19.99 3.53 -41.55
N LYS A 171 -20.77 3.02 -40.59
CA LYS A 171 -21.62 3.82 -39.71
C LYS A 171 -20.76 4.44 -38.60
N VAL A 172 -21.16 5.62 -38.15
CA VAL A 172 -20.59 6.23 -36.94
C VAL A 172 -20.90 5.32 -35.75
N SER A 173 -19.87 5.00 -34.94
CA SER A 173 -20.00 4.17 -33.73
C SER A 173 -21.18 4.63 -32.87
N GLU A 174 -22.00 3.73 -32.34
CA GLU A 174 -23.13 4.13 -31.47
C GLU A 174 -22.70 4.57 -30.08
N ILE A 175 -21.44 4.29 -29.72
CA ILE A 175 -20.81 4.78 -28.51
C ILE A 175 -19.78 5.84 -28.89
N GLN A 176 -20.02 7.08 -28.45
CA GLN A 176 -19.21 8.25 -28.83
C GLN A 176 -18.23 8.65 -27.72
N SER A 177 -18.61 8.40 -26.47
CA SER A 177 -17.86 8.82 -25.29
C SER A 177 -17.77 7.71 -24.24
N TYR A 178 -16.68 7.69 -23.48
CA TYR A 178 -16.50 6.70 -22.41
C TYR A 178 -17.54 6.82 -21.29
N SER A 179 -18.11 8.00 -21.07
CA SER A 179 -19.17 8.24 -20.07
C SER A 179 -20.47 7.49 -20.38
N GLU A 180 -20.69 7.09 -21.63
CA GLU A 180 -21.85 6.25 -21.98
C GLU A 180 -21.74 4.82 -21.43
N LEU A 181 -20.55 4.43 -20.95
CA LEU A 181 -20.32 3.16 -20.26
C LEU A 181 -20.29 3.30 -18.73
N ASP A 182 -20.71 4.45 -18.18
CA ASP A 182 -20.86 4.57 -16.72
C ASP A 182 -22.03 3.69 -16.21
N GLU A 183 -23.04 3.45 -17.06
CA GLU A 183 -24.11 2.45 -16.86
C GLU A 183 -24.08 1.39 -17.97
N PRO A 184 -23.10 0.47 -17.94
CA PRO A 184 -22.79 -0.36 -19.11
C PRO A 184 -23.90 -1.36 -19.44
N PHE A 185 -24.61 -1.91 -18.45
CA PHE A 185 -25.65 -2.92 -18.70
C PHE A 185 -26.82 -2.37 -19.52
N SER A 186 -27.33 -1.18 -19.19
CA SER A 186 -28.40 -0.51 -19.93
C SER A 186 -27.96 -0.15 -21.35
N LYS A 187 -26.75 0.40 -21.49
CA LYS A 187 -26.20 0.73 -22.81
C LYS A 187 -26.02 -0.51 -23.68
N LEU A 188 -25.51 -1.61 -23.14
CA LEU A 188 -25.31 -2.86 -23.88
C LEU A 188 -26.63 -3.48 -24.35
N GLU A 189 -27.70 -3.40 -23.55
CA GLU A 189 -29.03 -3.86 -23.98
C GLU A 189 -29.51 -3.11 -25.22
N THR A 190 -29.35 -1.78 -25.26
CA THR A 190 -29.70 -0.99 -26.45
C THR A 190 -28.79 -1.27 -27.64
N PHE A 191 -27.49 -1.43 -27.39
CA PHE A 191 -26.47 -1.61 -28.43
C PHE A 191 -26.62 -2.94 -29.19
N PHE A 192 -26.90 -4.04 -28.49
CA PHE A 192 -27.05 -5.35 -29.13
C PHE A 192 -28.43 -5.57 -29.79
N ILE A 193 -29.42 -4.71 -29.52
CA ILE A 193 -30.66 -4.68 -30.32
C ILE A 193 -30.37 -4.23 -31.76
N ASP A 194 -29.43 -3.30 -31.94
CA ASP A 194 -29.11 -2.70 -33.24
C ASP A 194 -28.04 -3.45 -34.04
N ILE A 195 -27.29 -4.38 -33.42
CA ILE A 195 -26.20 -5.15 -34.05
C ILE A 195 -26.48 -6.67 -33.95
N LEU A 196 -27.05 -7.23 -35.02
CA LEU A 196 -27.24 -8.68 -35.19
C LEU A 196 -26.07 -9.30 -35.96
N ARG A 197 -24.99 -9.76 -35.31
CA ARG A 197 -24.10 -10.81 -35.87
C ARG A 197 -23.40 -11.68 -34.81
N PRO A 198 -23.18 -12.98 -35.12
CA PRO A 198 -22.31 -13.87 -34.35
C PRO A 198 -20.85 -13.80 -34.81
N GLY A 199 -19.94 -13.76 -33.82
CA GLY A 199 -18.55 -14.21 -33.94
C GLY A 199 -17.49 -13.10 -33.86
N LEU A 200 -16.65 -13.15 -32.84
CA LEU A 200 -15.32 -12.54 -32.87
C LEU A 200 -14.24 -13.56 -32.49
N SER A 201 -13.27 -13.76 -33.38
CA SER A 201 -12.13 -14.65 -33.20
C SER A 201 -10.90 -13.96 -32.57
N ALA A 202 -10.93 -12.64 -32.38
CA ALA A 202 -9.75 -11.86 -31.97
C ALA A 202 -9.40 -11.98 -30.48
N LEU A 203 -10.38 -12.17 -29.61
CA LEU A 203 -10.14 -12.31 -28.16
C LEU A 203 -9.64 -13.73 -27.77
N ALA A 204 -9.74 -14.72 -28.68
CA ALA A 204 -9.52 -16.15 -28.37
C ALA A 204 -8.07 -16.49 -28.02
N ASN A 205 -7.14 -15.63 -28.42
CA ASN A 205 -5.72 -15.80 -28.16
C ASN A 205 -5.27 -15.29 -26.77
N LEU A 206 -6.17 -14.68 -25.97
CA LEU A 206 -5.82 -14.13 -24.66
C LEU A 206 -5.91 -15.15 -23.52
N GLN A 207 -6.67 -16.23 -23.65
CA GLN A 207 -7.08 -17.01 -22.49
C GLN A 207 -6.00 -17.95 -21.92
N TRP A 208 -5.24 -18.62 -22.80
CA TRP A 208 -4.19 -19.58 -22.38
C TRP A 208 -2.83 -18.92 -22.13
N GLY A 209 -2.48 -17.89 -22.91
CA GLY A 209 -1.28 -17.07 -22.67
C GLY A 209 -1.32 -16.35 -21.31
N TYR A 210 -2.53 -16.06 -20.82
CA TYR A 210 -2.77 -15.40 -19.53
C TYR A 210 -2.52 -16.30 -18.31
N ILE A 211 -2.61 -17.63 -18.40
CA ILE A 211 -2.27 -18.47 -17.23
C ILE A 211 -0.76 -18.38 -16.95
N HIS A 212 0.07 -18.25 -17.98
CA HIS A 212 1.52 -18.14 -17.82
C HIS A 212 1.97 -16.78 -17.27
N THR A 213 1.35 -15.67 -17.65
CA THR A 213 1.79 -14.30 -17.29
C THR A 213 0.79 -13.55 -16.41
N GLY A 214 -0.49 -13.86 -16.51
CA GLY A 214 -1.59 -13.19 -15.83
C GLY A 214 -2.01 -13.81 -14.49
N PHE A 215 -1.73 -15.09 -14.23
CA PHE A 215 -2.12 -15.76 -12.97
C PHE A 215 -1.59 -15.01 -11.74
N LYS A 216 -0.28 -14.75 -11.69
CA LYS A 216 0.40 -14.12 -10.54
C LYS A 216 0.36 -12.58 -10.57
N LYS A 217 0.34 -11.97 -11.75
CA LYS A 217 0.51 -10.54 -11.98
C LYS A 217 -0.63 -9.71 -11.38
N ASP A 218 -0.34 -8.61 -10.69
CA ASP A 218 -1.36 -7.71 -10.13
C ASP A 218 -2.44 -8.44 -9.28
N SER A 219 -1.97 -9.10 -8.22
CA SER A 219 -2.77 -10.01 -7.39
C SER A 219 -3.00 -9.51 -5.97
N LEU A 220 -2.71 -8.24 -5.67
CA LEU A 220 -2.66 -7.72 -4.30
C LEU A 220 -3.83 -6.81 -3.91
N TRP A 221 -4.30 -5.97 -4.83
CA TRP A 221 -5.31 -4.93 -4.53
C TRP A 221 -6.67 -5.51 -4.13
N GLN A 222 -6.96 -6.75 -4.53
CA GLN A 222 -8.21 -7.45 -4.23
C GLN A 222 -8.44 -7.65 -2.72
N ALA A 223 -7.38 -7.61 -1.91
CA ALA A 223 -7.51 -7.65 -0.45
C ALA A 223 -8.09 -6.36 0.15
N GLU A 224 -7.98 -5.23 -0.56
CA GLU A 224 -8.56 -3.95 -0.17
C GLU A 224 -9.94 -3.73 -0.80
N ASP A 225 -10.16 -4.19 -2.04
CA ASP A 225 -11.43 -4.08 -2.75
C ASP A 225 -12.10 -5.45 -2.98
N ILE A 226 -12.65 -6.04 -1.91
CA ILE A 226 -13.32 -7.34 -1.99
C ILE A 226 -14.62 -7.30 -2.80
N ASP A 227 -15.24 -6.12 -2.91
CA ASP A 227 -16.47 -5.90 -3.67
C ASP A 227 -16.31 -6.20 -5.17
N ALA A 228 -15.09 -6.06 -5.69
CA ALA A 228 -14.71 -6.36 -7.06
C ALA A 228 -14.34 -7.83 -7.29
N VAL A 229 -14.24 -8.63 -6.24
CA VAL A 229 -13.89 -10.06 -6.32
C VAL A 229 -15.15 -10.88 -6.53
N VAL A 230 -15.03 -11.95 -7.33
CA VAL A 230 -16.13 -12.91 -7.57
C VAL A 230 -16.66 -13.43 -6.24
N ASP A 231 -17.98 -13.36 -6.08
CA ASP A 231 -18.71 -13.73 -4.85
C ASP A 231 -18.31 -12.95 -3.59
N GLN A 232 -17.50 -11.88 -3.72
CA GLN A 232 -16.93 -11.11 -2.61
C GLN A 232 -16.20 -11.98 -1.58
N ASP A 233 -15.61 -13.07 -2.06
CA ASP A 233 -15.11 -14.15 -1.23
C ASP A 233 -13.62 -13.96 -0.88
N PRO A 234 -13.29 -13.71 0.40
CA PRO A 234 -11.91 -13.46 0.82
C PRO A 234 -11.03 -14.73 0.73
N GLN A 235 -11.60 -15.92 0.55
CA GLN A 235 -10.83 -17.14 0.33
C GLN A 235 -10.21 -17.23 -1.08
N ARG A 236 -10.58 -16.31 -1.99
CA ARG A 236 -10.03 -16.23 -3.34
C ARG A 236 -8.78 -15.36 -3.44
N VAL A 237 -8.61 -14.44 -2.48
CA VAL A 237 -7.64 -13.34 -2.60
C VAL A 237 -6.29 -13.66 -1.99
N ALA A 238 -5.27 -12.95 -2.48
CA ALA A 238 -3.93 -13.00 -1.92
C ALA A 238 -3.75 -11.97 -0.80
N ILE A 239 -3.43 -12.43 0.41
CA ILE A 239 -3.27 -11.56 1.59
C ILE A 239 -1.85 -11.76 2.12
N LEU A 240 -1.00 -10.73 2.07
CA LEU A 240 0.37 -10.83 2.58
C LEU A 240 0.34 -10.76 4.11
N GLN A 241 0.90 -11.77 4.78
CA GLN A 241 0.99 -11.79 6.23
C GLN A 241 2.23 -12.55 6.70
N GLY A 242 2.89 -12.03 7.74
CA GLY A 242 4.05 -12.65 8.36
C GLY A 242 3.63 -13.74 9.35
N PRO A 243 4.22 -14.95 9.27
CA PRO A 243 3.82 -16.10 10.10
C PRO A 243 4.01 -15.88 11.60
N VAL A 244 5.05 -15.15 12.00
CA VAL A 244 5.29 -14.81 13.41
C VAL A 244 4.45 -13.62 13.85
N ALA A 245 4.30 -12.60 13.00
CA ALA A 245 3.61 -11.36 13.36
C ALA A 245 2.09 -11.53 13.47
N VAL A 246 1.49 -12.40 12.65
CA VAL A 246 0.03 -12.51 12.53
C VAL A 246 -0.66 -12.93 13.83
N ARG A 247 0.02 -13.71 14.68
CA ARG A 247 -0.50 -14.11 16.01
C ARG A 247 -0.85 -12.93 16.93
N HIS A 248 -0.28 -11.76 16.68
CA HIS A 248 -0.51 -10.55 17.47
C HIS A 248 -1.68 -9.71 16.95
N SER A 249 -2.23 -10.05 15.78
CA SER A 249 -3.43 -9.46 15.21
C SER A 249 -4.66 -10.19 15.76
N THR A 250 -5.18 -9.75 16.90
CA THR A 250 -6.22 -10.48 17.64
C THR A 250 -7.63 -9.89 17.52
N THR A 251 -7.74 -8.68 16.97
CA THR A 251 -9.00 -7.95 16.79
C THR A 251 -8.91 -7.02 15.60
N THR A 252 -10.06 -6.69 15.02
CA THR A 252 -10.22 -5.70 13.93
C THR A 252 -10.66 -4.33 14.42
N GLU A 253 -10.93 -4.20 15.73
CA GLU A 253 -11.55 -3.03 16.32
C GLU A 253 -10.55 -1.95 16.75
N GLU A 254 -9.27 -2.32 16.91
CA GLU A 254 -8.22 -1.40 17.33
C GLU A 254 -7.87 -0.40 16.21
N THR A 255 -7.78 0.86 16.59
CA THR A 255 -7.20 1.92 15.76
C THR A 255 -5.69 1.79 15.66
N ALA A 256 -5.09 2.39 14.62
CA ALA A 256 -3.64 2.45 14.50
C ALA A 256 -2.97 3.15 15.70
N GLU A 257 -3.63 4.17 16.29
CA GLU A 257 -3.17 4.84 17.51
C GLU A 257 -3.12 3.88 18.69
N GLU A 258 -4.21 3.14 18.97
CA GLU A 258 -4.27 2.19 20.09
C GLU A 258 -3.19 1.10 19.98
N ILE A 259 -2.96 0.58 18.77
CA ILE A 259 -1.92 -0.42 18.52
C ILE A 259 -0.53 0.13 18.84
N LEU A 260 -0.18 1.29 18.27
CA LEU A 260 1.15 1.87 18.41
C LEU A 260 1.39 2.36 19.84
N ARG A 261 0.38 3.01 20.44
CA ARG A 261 0.47 3.52 21.81
C ARG A 261 0.55 2.41 22.84
N GLY A 262 -0.20 1.32 22.66
CA GLY A 262 -0.09 0.15 23.55
C GLY A 262 1.31 -0.48 23.54
N ILE A 263 1.97 -0.49 22.37
CA ILE A 263 3.37 -0.96 22.25
C ILE A 263 4.32 0.03 22.92
N GLU A 264 4.19 1.33 22.63
CA GLU A 264 4.98 2.41 23.22
C GLU A 264 4.91 2.40 24.75
N ASP A 265 3.70 2.41 25.31
CA ASP A 265 3.46 2.38 26.76
C ASP A 265 4.12 1.14 27.40
N GLY A 266 4.05 -0.01 26.72
CA GLY A 266 4.71 -1.23 27.16
C GLY A 266 6.23 -1.13 27.21
N VAL A 267 6.84 -0.45 26.22
CA VAL A 267 8.29 -0.19 26.17
C VAL A 267 8.70 0.83 27.24
N VAL A 268 7.98 1.96 27.34
CA VAL A 268 8.23 3.01 28.34
C VAL A 268 8.18 2.44 29.75
N LYS A 269 7.15 1.62 30.05
CA LYS A 269 7.01 0.97 31.37
C LYS A 269 8.19 0.07 31.71
N ARG A 270 8.68 -0.73 30.75
CA ARG A 270 9.85 -1.61 30.95
C ARG A 270 11.12 -0.78 31.13
N LEU A 271 11.33 0.23 30.31
CA LEU A 271 12.47 1.13 30.40
C LEU A 271 12.53 1.84 31.77
N LEU A 272 11.40 2.38 32.22
CA LEU A 272 11.28 3.03 33.52
C LEU A 272 11.62 2.06 34.66
N THR A 273 11.14 0.83 34.59
CA THR A 273 11.39 -0.19 35.62
C THR A 273 12.86 -0.62 35.63
N ASP A 274 13.40 -0.97 34.47
CA ASP A 274 14.70 -1.63 34.34
C ASP A 274 15.89 -0.65 34.46
N VAL A 275 15.72 0.60 34.01
CA VAL A 275 16.80 1.61 33.95
C VAL A 275 16.66 2.66 35.05
N TYR A 276 15.43 3.08 35.34
CA TYR A 276 15.14 4.19 36.26
C TYR A 276 14.56 3.71 37.60
N GLY A 277 14.51 2.40 37.84
CA GLY A 277 14.03 1.83 39.11
C GLY A 277 12.55 2.10 39.40
N GLY A 278 11.76 2.44 38.39
CA GLY A 278 10.36 2.83 38.53
C GLY A 278 10.13 4.30 38.91
N ASP A 279 11.18 5.11 39.01
CA ASP A 279 11.08 6.52 39.42
C ASP A 279 11.05 7.46 38.22
N GLU A 280 9.87 7.99 37.89
CA GLU A 280 9.69 8.97 36.81
C GLU A 280 10.50 10.25 37.03
N GLY A 281 10.73 10.65 38.28
CA GLY A 281 11.51 11.85 38.61
C GLY A 281 13.00 11.73 38.27
N SER A 282 13.47 10.52 37.98
CA SER A 282 14.84 10.26 37.55
C SER A 282 15.03 10.30 36.02
N VAL A 283 13.93 10.42 35.26
CA VAL A 283 13.96 10.54 33.81
C VAL A 283 14.38 11.97 33.43
N PRO A 284 15.43 12.16 32.62
CA PRO A 284 15.86 13.50 32.20
C PRO A 284 14.77 14.23 31.41
N GLU A 285 14.41 15.43 31.87
CA GLU A 285 13.47 16.30 31.17
C GLU A 285 14.18 17.18 30.15
N GLN A 286 13.56 17.34 28.98
CA GLN A 286 13.95 18.30 27.95
C GLN A 286 12.69 18.94 27.36
N ASP A 287 12.77 20.22 27.01
CA ASP A 287 11.64 20.97 26.45
C ASP A 287 11.11 20.35 25.15
N TYR A 288 11.97 19.72 24.37
CA TYR A 288 11.62 19.03 23.13
C TYR A 288 12.67 17.96 22.80
N LEU A 289 12.23 16.87 22.19
CA LEU A 289 13.11 15.83 21.68
C LEU A 289 13.62 16.23 20.29
N CYS A 290 14.90 16.54 20.16
CA CYS A 290 15.54 16.75 18.87
C CYS A 290 16.72 15.81 18.68
N ARG A 291 17.10 15.60 17.41
CA ARG A 291 18.43 15.06 17.13
C ARG A 291 19.42 16.05 17.69
N GLN A 292 20.21 15.61 18.67
CA GLN A 292 21.20 16.41 19.39
C GLN A 292 21.87 17.40 18.42
N GLY A 293 21.61 18.69 18.62
CA GLY A 293 22.22 19.74 17.80
C GLY A 293 23.74 19.73 17.98
N ALA A 294 24.47 20.38 17.07
CA ALA A 294 25.89 20.64 17.29
C ALA A 294 26.03 21.61 18.47
N GLU A 295 26.04 21.08 19.69
CA GLU A 295 26.34 21.86 20.89
C GLU A 295 27.81 22.27 20.82
N MET A 296 28.04 23.58 20.79
CA MET A 296 29.39 24.13 20.85
C MET A 296 29.71 24.45 22.31
N LYS A 297 30.80 23.86 22.82
CA LYS A 297 31.28 24.18 24.17
C LYS A 297 31.66 25.66 24.25
N GLU A 298 31.46 26.29 25.40
CA GLU A 298 31.70 27.73 25.57
C GLU A 298 33.16 28.12 25.26
N GLU A 299 34.11 27.22 25.53
CA GLU A 299 35.53 27.38 25.20
C GLU A 299 35.78 27.40 23.68
N GLU A 300 35.15 26.48 22.95
CA GLU A 300 35.24 26.39 21.49
C GLU A 300 34.59 27.61 20.83
N ARG A 301 33.44 28.04 21.35
CA ARG A 301 32.74 29.26 20.95
C ARG A 301 33.62 30.49 21.13
N THR A 302 34.25 30.63 22.28
CA THR A 302 35.15 31.77 22.57
C THR A 302 36.34 31.79 21.63
N ALA A 303 36.99 30.65 21.40
CA ALA A 303 38.12 30.54 20.48
C ALA A 303 37.72 30.88 19.04
N MET A 304 36.59 30.35 18.56
CA MET A 304 36.05 30.61 17.22
C MET A 304 35.77 32.10 17.02
N LEU A 305 35.07 32.75 17.96
CA LEU A 305 34.75 34.17 17.89
C LEU A 305 36.02 35.04 17.87
N ALA A 306 37.03 34.68 18.68
CA ALA A 306 38.31 35.39 18.69
C ALA A 306 39.06 35.26 17.35
N THR A 307 39.12 34.07 16.76
CA THR A 307 39.74 33.85 15.44
C THR A 307 39.00 34.62 14.33
N ALA A 308 37.66 34.63 14.39
CA ALA A 308 36.81 35.35 13.45
C ALA A 308 36.81 36.88 13.65
N ARG A 309 37.49 37.39 14.69
CA ARG A 309 37.47 38.80 15.11
C ARG A 309 36.05 39.32 15.35
N ILE A 310 35.22 38.50 16.00
CA ILE A 310 33.86 38.86 16.40
C ILE A 310 33.88 39.12 17.91
N LYS A 311 33.49 40.33 18.32
CA LYS A 311 33.37 40.66 19.75
C LYS A 311 31.97 40.28 20.23
N TYR A 312 31.88 39.60 21.35
CA TYR A 312 30.61 39.15 21.93
C TYR A 312 30.35 39.87 23.26
N ARG A 313 29.14 40.39 23.44
CA ARG A 313 28.64 40.97 24.69
C ARG A 313 27.28 40.36 25.02
N MET A 314 27.06 39.99 26.29
CA MET A 314 25.78 39.54 26.80
C MET A 314 25.31 40.52 27.87
N GLU A 315 24.08 41.00 27.71
CA GLU A 315 23.41 41.89 28.65
C GLU A 315 22.10 41.23 29.10
N THR A 316 21.65 41.53 30.31
CA THR A 316 20.35 41.09 30.84
C THR A 316 19.47 42.31 31.13
N PRO A 317 18.86 42.92 30.10
CA PRO A 317 18.04 44.13 30.28
C PRO A 317 16.86 43.97 31.23
N SER A 318 16.34 42.75 31.41
CA SER A 318 15.24 42.42 32.31
C SER A 318 15.28 40.94 32.70
N ALA A 319 14.55 40.54 33.75
CA ALA A 319 14.50 39.14 34.22
C ALA A 319 14.18 38.13 33.10
N ASP A 320 13.31 38.49 32.16
CA ASP A 320 12.87 37.59 31.08
C ASP A 320 13.54 37.87 29.72
N ARG A 321 14.61 38.67 29.67
CA ARG A 321 15.26 39.02 28.40
C ARG A 321 16.78 39.01 28.50
N LEU A 322 17.40 38.13 27.71
CA LEU A 322 18.83 38.12 27.43
C LEU A 322 19.09 38.78 26.07
N LEU A 323 20.06 39.68 26.02
CA LEU A 323 20.50 40.35 24.80
C LEU A 323 21.93 39.93 24.48
N HIS A 324 22.08 39.17 23.38
CA HIS A 324 23.38 38.77 22.84
C HIS A 324 23.76 39.70 21.69
N THR A 325 24.87 40.42 21.82
CA THR A 325 25.41 41.33 20.79
C THR A 325 26.71 40.75 20.22
N TYR A 326 26.79 40.65 18.89
CA TYR A 326 27.98 40.20 18.17
C TYR A 326 28.45 41.32 17.23
N ASP A 327 29.57 41.97 17.55
CA ASP A 327 30.21 42.97 16.68
C ASP A 327 31.14 42.24 15.72
N ILE A 328 30.76 42.15 14.44
CA ILE A 328 31.48 41.40 13.40
C ILE A 328 32.46 42.34 12.68
N ASP A 329 33.72 42.33 13.12
CA ASP A 329 34.80 43.09 12.47
C ASP A 329 35.59 42.25 11.44
N GLY A 330 35.47 40.92 11.48
CA GLY A 330 36.18 39.97 10.62
C GLY A 330 35.28 39.12 9.71
N LEU A 331 35.83 38.00 9.23
CA LEU A 331 35.08 37.06 8.38
C LEU A 331 34.24 36.12 9.25
N LEU A 332 32.97 35.94 8.86
CA LEU A 332 32.07 35.01 9.54
C LEU A 332 32.63 33.56 9.50
N PRO A 333 32.51 32.81 10.62
CA PRO A 333 32.80 31.38 10.63
C PRO A 333 31.96 30.59 9.62
N PRO A 334 32.33 29.34 9.32
CA PRO A 334 31.49 28.42 8.56
C PRO A 334 30.05 28.38 9.09
N PRO A 335 29.02 28.30 8.22
CA PRO A 335 27.61 28.42 8.63
C PRO A 335 27.20 27.47 9.74
N SER A 336 27.66 26.22 9.74
CA SER A 336 27.34 25.24 10.80
C SER A 336 27.88 25.64 12.17
N GLN A 337 29.12 26.14 12.23
CA GLN A 337 29.75 26.61 13.46
C GLN A 337 29.13 27.91 13.95
N TRP A 338 28.80 28.82 13.04
CA TRP A 338 28.11 30.06 13.38
C TRP A 338 26.71 29.80 13.95
N LEU A 339 25.93 28.91 13.32
CA LEU A 339 24.61 28.53 13.81
C LEU A 339 24.68 27.81 15.17
N ALA A 340 25.67 26.94 15.37
CA ALA A 340 25.92 26.30 16.67
C ALA A 340 26.26 27.32 17.77
N CYS A 341 27.11 28.30 17.46
CA CYS A 341 27.44 29.41 18.37
C CYS A 341 26.21 30.24 18.75
N LEU A 342 25.33 30.51 17.79
CA LEU A 342 24.12 31.28 18.03
C LEU A 342 23.03 30.46 18.76
N ALA A 343 22.97 29.16 18.54
CA ALA A 343 22.10 28.25 19.27
C ALA A 343 22.46 28.21 20.76
N GLY A 344 23.75 28.32 21.10
CA GLY A 344 24.22 28.37 22.49
C GLY A 344 24.24 27.00 23.18
N SER A 345 24.81 26.95 24.38
CA SER A 345 24.75 25.78 25.27
C SER A 345 23.51 25.88 26.17
N SER A 346 22.63 24.91 26.08
CA SER A 346 21.36 24.90 26.81
C SER A 346 21.60 24.68 28.31
N VAL A 347 21.57 25.76 29.09
CA VAL A 347 21.26 25.69 30.53
C VAL A 347 19.83 26.21 30.67
N SER A 348 18.87 25.27 30.67
CA SER A 348 17.44 25.50 30.95
C SER A 348 16.71 26.56 30.08
N GLY A 349 17.06 26.71 28.82
CA GLY A 349 16.35 27.60 27.91
C GLY A 349 16.64 27.26 26.46
N SER A 350 15.60 27.27 25.63
CA SER A 350 15.64 26.83 24.23
C SER A 350 16.78 27.52 23.45
N PRO A 351 17.60 26.80 22.67
CA PRO A 351 18.43 27.45 21.67
C PRO A 351 17.51 28.17 20.67
N PRO A 352 17.80 29.42 20.26
CA PRO A 352 16.99 30.10 19.28
C PRO A 352 16.89 29.24 18.01
N SER A 353 15.66 29.10 17.49
CA SER A 353 15.33 28.39 16.24
C SER A 353 16.11 28.98 15.07
N LEU A 354 17.34 28.53 14.88
CA LEU A 354 18.25 28.97 13.82
C LEU A 354 18.53 27.85 12.81
N THR A 355 18.08 26.64 13.08
CA THR A 355 18.02 25.57 12.10
C THR A 355 16.68 25.67 11.37
N PRO A 356 16.63 25.69 10.03
CA PRO A 356 15.37 25.67 9.30
C PRO A 356 14.67 24.35 9.62
N SER A 357 13.49 24.44 10.25
CA SER A 357 12.60 23.30 10.42
C SER A 357 12.14 22.80 9.04
N PRO A 358 12.12 21.49 8.79
CA PRO A 358 11.39 20.96 7.64
C PRO A 358 9.91 21.28 7.88
N SER A 359 9.32 21.98 6.92
CA SER A 359 7.96 22.52 6.95
C SER A 359 6.93 21.57 7.57
N SER A 360 6.42 21.95 8.73
CA SER A 360 5.15 21.47 9.27
C SER A 360 4.23 22.68 9.45
N LYS A 361 3.39 22.92 8.45
CA LYS A 361 2.23 23.81 8.61
C LYS A 361 1.15 23.03 9.35
N ALA A 362 1.08 23.21 10.66
CA ALA A 362 -0.15 23.03 11.44
C ALA A 362 -0.17 24.09 12.54
N PRO A 363 -1.25 24.85 12.72
CA PRO A 363 -1.33 25.86 13.77
C PRO A 363 -1.47 25.19 15.15
N PRO A 364 -0.97 25.81 16.24
CA PRO A 364 -1.02 25.22 17.57
C PRO A 364 -2.44 25.28 18.12
N THR A 365 -3.01 24.11 18.44
CA THR A 365 -4.20 24.01 19.31
C THR A 365 -3.70 23.72 20.72
N SER A 366 -3.88 24.66 21.63
CA SER A 366 -3.67 24.46 23.06
C SER A 366 -4.81 23.60 23.61
N ILE A 367 -4.50 22.40 24.08
CA ILE A 367 -5.42 21.57 24.84
C ILE A 367 -5.10 21.79 26.32
N THR A 368 -5.95 22.55 27.01
CA THR A 368 -6.06 22.49 28.48
C THR A 368 -7.38 21.82 28.83
N SER A 369 -7.30 20.86 29.73
CA SER A 369 -8.43 20.07 30.23
C SER A 369 -9.34 20.94 31.10
N SER A 370 -10.54 21.29 30.61
CA SER A 370 -11.78 21.27 31.39
C SER A 370 -13.01 21.66 30.55
N LYS A 371 -13.98 20.74 30.47
CA LYS A 371 -15.43 20.90 30.21
C LYS A 371 -15.88 21.90 29.13
N ILE A 372 -16.54 21.39 28.09
CA ILE A 372 -17.95 21.67 27.75
C ILE A 372 -18.35 20.81 26.53
N SER A 373 -19.50 20.15 26.66
CA SER A 373 -20.22 19.48 25.59
C SER A 373 -20.67 20.48 24.51
N SER A 374 -20.60 20.07 23.23
CA SER A 374 -21.66 20.19 22.22
C SER A 374 -21.09 20.48 20.83
N ASN A 375 -21.47 19.62 19.87
CA ASN A 375 -21.81 19.98 18.49
C ASN A 375 -20.75 20.68 17.61
N LEU A 376 -20.17 19.95 16.65
CA LEU A 376 -20.69 19.80 15.28
C LEU A 376 -19.56 19.47 14.29
N ASN A 377 -19.92 18.58 13.36
CA ASN A 377 -19.48 18.45 11.97
C ASN A 377 -18.53 19.53 11.42
N THR A 378 -17.66 19.05 10.52
CA THR A 378 -16.85 19.74 9.49
C THR A 378 -15.37 19.75 9.81
N ILE A 379 -14.62 18.78 9.28
CA ILE A 379 -13.34 18.94 8.56
C ILE A 379 -13.16 17.65 7.75
N SER A 380 -13.69 17.66 6.54
CA SER A 380 -13.24 16.78 5.45
C SER A 380 -12.02 17.42 4.79
N ALA A 381 -11.15 16.58 4.24
CA ALA A 381 -10.07 16.92 3.31
C ALA A 381 -8.75 17.44 3.92
N PHE A 382 -7.88 16.51 4.31
CA PHE A 382 -6.45 16.67 4.09
C PHE A 382 -5.98 15.64 3.06
N LYS A 383 -5.67 16.13 1.85
CA LYS A 383 -4.98 15.40 0.80
C LYS A 383 -3.56 15.07 1.28
N CYS A 384 -3.23 13.79 1.40
CA CYS A 384 -1.84 13.34 1.45
C CYS A 384 -1.17 13.63 0.09
N SER A 385 -0.21 14.55 0.09
CA SER A 385 0.73 14.72 -1.02
C SER A 385 1.77 13.60 -0.95
N LEU A 386 1.55 12.56 -1.75
CA LEU A 386 2.52 11.52 -2.04
C LEU A 386 3.65 12.13 -2.89
N ILE A 387 4.87 12.18 -2.37
CA ILE A 387 6.06 12.50 -3.18
C ILE A 387 6.40 11.24 -3.98
N VAL A 388 5.97 11.22 -5.25
CA VAL A 388 6.39 10.23 -6.23
C VAL A 388 7.76 10.64 -6.76
N ALA A 389 8.79 9.87 -6.44
CA ALA A 389 10.08 9.96 -7.11
C ALA A 389 9.97 9.31 -8.50
N GLU A 390 9.81 10.13 -9.55
CA GLU A 390 9.93 9.68 -10.94
C GLU A 390 11.38 9.25 -11.23
N HIS A 391 11.62 7.94 -11.35
CA HIS A 391 12.79 7.43 -12.06
C HIS A 391 12.46 7.36 -13.56
N ARG A 392 12.92 8.36 -14.33
CA ARG A 392 12.91 8.29 -15.80
C ARG A 392 13.92 7.24 -16.27
N TYR A 393 13.43 6.13 -16.80
CA TYR A 393 14.22 5.26 -17.66
C TYR A 393 14.40 5.95 -19.02
N LEU A 394 15.62 6.41 -19.31
CA LEU A 394 16.03 6.83 -20.64
C LEU A 394 16.22 5.57 -21.49
N SER A 395 15.26 5.28 -22.37
CA SER A 395 15.39 4.29 -23.43
C SER A 395 16.41 4.78 -24.46
N GLN A 396 17.57 4.12 -24.57
CA GLN A 396 18.42 4.24 -25.76
C GLN A 396 17.92 3.27 -26.85
N PRO A 397 17.91 3.67 -28.13
CA PRO A 397 17.58 2.78 -29.24
C PRO A 397 18.80 1.94 -29.62
N SER A 398 18.70 0.62 -29.52
CA SER A 398 19.66 -0.28 -30.16
C SER A 398 19.27 -0.50 -31.62
N HIS A 399 20.06 0.08 -32.51
CA HIS A 399 20.12 -0.32 -33.91
C HIS A 399 20.85 -1.66 -34.05
N ILE A 400 20.30 -2.49 -34.95
CA ILE A 400 20.83 -3.64 -35.73
C ILE A 400 19.97 -4.87 -35.52
#